data_AF-B3ECC4-F1
#
_entry.id   AF-B3ECC4-F1
#
_cell.length_a   1.000
_cell.length_b   1.000
_cell.length_c   1.000
_cell.angle_alpha   90.00
_cell.angle_beta   90.00
_cell.angle_gamma   90.00
#
_symmetry.space_group_name_H-M   'P 1'
#
loop_
_entity.id
_entity.type
_entity.pdbx_description
1 polymer ?
#
loop_
_entity_poly.entity_id
_entity_poly.type
_entity_poly.pdbx_seq_one_letter_code
_entity_poly.pdbx_strand_id
1 'polypeptide(L)'
;MQKKNSELIEAAGKKFAQFRELSREQSEAEAWETMLEGFPELQKQRMGPLLALHTLAEGFRAAVPYFKAVGMDMDVVDISNRGMDAVLEIQRFCPYLEVCTEYGFETPCHVICEMDMEASHRAFPEMKGEILCRQAFGCPVCIFKYQRPEKKDAGTGKPAHPET
;
A
#
# COMPACT_ATOMS: atom_id res chain seq x y z
N MET A 1 28.72 2.57 -0.57
CA MET A 1 27.51 2.18 -1.31
C MET A 1 26.32 2.40 -0.38
N GLN A 2 25.73 3.61 -0.32
CA GLN A 2 24.65 3.95 0.66
C GLN A 2 24.10 5.37 0.41
N LYS A 3 23.37 5.59 -0.70
CA LYS A 3 22.68 6.88 -0.98
C LYS A 3 21.22 6.72 -1.41
N LYS A 4 20.76 5.52 -1.72
CA LYS A 4 19.44 5.30 -2.36
C LYS A 4 18.27 5.22 -1.38
N ASN A 5 18.52 4.99 -0.09
CA ASN A 5 17.47 4.84 0.92
C ASN A 5 17.21 6.14 1.72
N SER A 6 18.02 7.19 1.54
CA SER A 6 17.95 8.38 2.40
C SER A 6 16.67 9.18 2.21
N GLU A 7 16.21 9.37 0.98
CA GLU A 7 15.03 10.20 0.70
C GLU A 7 13.74 9.60 1.25
N LEU A 8 13.61 8.26 1.22
CA LEU A 8 12.41 7.58 1.70
C LEU A 8 12.42 7.40 3.21
N ILE A 9 13.59 7.17 3.80
CA ILE A 9 13.78 7.23 5.25
C ILE A 9 13.51 8.66 5.75
N GLU A 10 13.96 9.69 5.04
CA GLU A 10 13.70 11.09 5.38
C GLU A 10 12.22 11.44 5.28
N ALA A 11 11.53 10.99 4.22
CA ALA A 11 10.09 11.19 4.07
C ALA A 11 9.30 10.49 5.19
N ALA A 12 9.68 9.26 5.56
CA ALA A 12 9.08 8.57 6.70
C ALA A 12 9.37 9.28 8.02
N GLY A 13 10.61 9.75 8.23
CA GLY A 13 10.99 10.53 9.39
C GLY A 13 10.15 11.81 9.54
N LYS A 14 9.90 12.52 8.43
CA LYS A 14 8.98 13.68 8.42
C LYS A 14 7.55 13.29 8.81
N LYS A 15 7.02 12.19 8.29
CA LYS A 15 5.69 11.68 8.69
C LYS A 15 5.62 11.35 10.19
N PHE A 16 6.62 10.66 10.72
CA PHE A 16 6.69 10.33 12.16
C PHE A 16 6.79 11.59 13.03
N ALA A 17 7.65 12.55 12.64
CA ALA A 17 7.80 13.81 13.35
C ALA A 17 6.48 14.59 13.38
N GLN A 18 5.84 14.75 12.22
CA GLN A 18 4.59 15.47 12.09
C GLN A 18 3.47 14.81 12.90
N PHE A 19 3.29 13.49 12.80
CA PHE A 19 2.27 12.79 13.58
C PHE A 19 2.52 12.91 15.08
N ARG A 20 3.79 12.87 15.53
CA ARG A 20 4.15 13.05 16.94
C ARG A 20 3.85 14.46 17.44
N GLU A 21 4.15 15.48 16.64
CA GLU A 21 3.86 16.87 16.94
C GLU A 21 2.34 17.09 17.06
N LEU A 22 1.58 16.68 16.06
CA LEU A 22 0.11 16.74 16.09
C LEU A 22 -0.45 16.00 17.31
N SER A 23 0.02 14.78 17.60
CA SER A 23 -0.46 14.01 18.74
C SER A 23 -0.15 14.63 20.12
N ARG A 24 0.71 15.66 20.19
CA ARG A 24 0.93 16.44 21.43
C ARG A 24 -0.02 17.62 21.54
N GLU A 25 -0.46 18.17 20.41
CA GLU A 25 -1.32 19.35 20.34
C GLU A 25 -2.81 18.98 20.36
N GLN A 26 -3.15 17.83 19.79
CA GLN A 26 -4.50 17.28 19.65
C GLN A 26 -4.56 15.81 20.04
N SER A 27 -5.75 15.22 20.08
CA SER A 27 -5.88 13.78 20.32
C SER A 27 -5.27 12.98 19.17
N GLU A 28 -4.82 11.75 19.44
CA GLU A 28 -4.22 10.88 18.42
C GLU A 28 -5.18 10.62 17.24
N ALA A 29 -6.48 10.50 17.52
CA ALA A 29 -7.51 10.34 16.48
C ALA A 29 -7.64 11.59 15.60
N GLU A 30 -7.56 12.79 16.18
CA GLU A 30 -7.55 14.03 15.40
C GLU A 30 -6.25 14.13 14.59
N ALA A 31 -5.10 13.82 15.20
CA ALA A 31 -3.79 13.81 14.51
C ALA A 31 -3.80 12.86 13.31
N TRP A 32 -4.45 11.72 13.46
CA TRP A 32 -4.63 10.74 12.40
C TRP A 32 -5.45 11.31 11.24
N GLU A 33 -6.61 11.91 11.53
CA GLU A 33 -7.45 12.51 10.50
C GLU A 33 -6.75 13.69 9.79
N THR A 34 -6.05 14.55 10.54
CA THR A 34 -5.25 15.63 9.95
C THR A 34 -4.16 15.10 9.01
N MET A 35 -3.48 14.01 9.39
CA MET A 35 -2.48 13.37 8.52
C MET A 35 -3.08 12.76 7.24
N LEU A 36 -4.38 12.47 7.24
CA LEU A 36 -5.10 11.95 6.08
C LEU A 36 -5.67 13.04 5.17
N GLU A 37 -5.66 14.32 5.57
CA GLU A 37 -6.14 15.41 4.73
C GLU A 37 -5.33 15.49 3.42
N GLY A 38 -6.03 15.40 2.27
CA GLY A 38 -5.42 15.41 0.94
C GLY A 38 -4.64 14.14 0.57
N PHE A 39 -4.48 13.20 1.51
CA PHE A 39 -3.74 11.97 1.26
C PHE A 39 -4.49 11.01 0.30
N PRO A 40 -5.82 10.81 0.40
CA PRO A 40 -6.58 10.04 -0.59
C PRO A 40 -6.43 10.56 -2.02
N GLU A 41 -6.42 11.88 -2.23
CA GLU A 41 -6.22 12.47 -3.55
C GLU A 41 -4.83 12.15 -4.12
N LEU A 42 -3.80 12.19 -3.26
CA LEU A 42 -2.45 11.79 -3.64
C LEU A 42 -2.38 10.29 -3.97
N GLN A 43 -3.08 9.43 -3.22
CA GLN A 43 -3.19 8.01 -3.55
C GLN A 43 -3.89 7.78 -4.89
N LYS A 44 -4.97 8.52 -5.19
CA LYS A 44 -5.62 8.49 -6.52
C LYS A 44 -4.63 8.81 -7.64
N GLN A 45 -3.83 9.85 -7.47
CA GLN A 45 -2.85 10.26 -8.49
C GLN A 45 -1.74 9.23 -8.71
N ARG A 46 -1.23 8.63 -7.62
CA ARG A 46 -0.11 7.68 -7.67
C ARG A 46 -0.52 6.28 -8.09
N MET A 47 -1.58 5.74 -7.47
CA MET A 47 -2.03 4.38 -7.71
C MET A 47 -2.99 4.28 -8.89
N GLY A 48 -3.77 5.33 -9.19
CA GLY A 48 -4.82 5.29 -10.22
C GLY A 48 -4.36 4.72 -11.57
N PRO A 49 -3.25 5.19 -12.15
CA PRO A 49 -2.73 4.64 -13.40
C PRO A 49 -2.36 3.14 -13.33
N LEU A 50 -1.85 2.68 -12.19
CA LEU A 50 -1.47 1.29 -11.97
C LEU A 50 -2.71 0.40 -11.79
N LEU A 51 -3.69 0.88 -11.03
CA LEU A 51 -4.97 0.20 -10.81
C LEU A 51 -5.87 0.21 -12.07
N ALA A 52 -5.59 1.10 -13.03
CA ALA A 52 -6.26 1.11 -14.33
C ALA A 52 -5.88 -0.08 -15.23
N LEU A 53 -4.77 -0.78 -14.95
CA LEU A 53 -4.37 -2.01 -15.64
C LEU A 53 -5.36 -3.16 -15.42
N HIS A 54 -5.24 -4.23 -16.21
CA HIS A 54 -6.27 -5.27 -16.31
C HIS A 54 -6.45 -6.00 -14.97
N THR A 55 -5.34 -6.37 -14.31
CA THR A 55 -5.35 -6.98 -12.97
C THR A 55 -4.61 -6.13 -11.94
N LEU A 56 -4.94 -6.30 -10.65
CA LEU A 56 -4.15 -5.75 -9.55
C LEU A 56 -2.72 -6.30 -9.59
N ALA A 57 -2.53 -7.58 -9.91
CA ALA A 57 -1.20 -8.18 -9.99
C ALA A 57 -0.30 -7.46 -11.03
N GLU A 58 -0.84 -7.08 -12.18
CA GLU A 58 -0.13 -6.25 -13.16
C GLU A 58 0.22 -4.87 -12.61
N GLY A 59 -0.75 -4.18 -11.99
CA GLY A 59 -0.56 -2.88 -11.34
C GLY A 59 0.55 -2.89 -10.31
N PHE A 60 0.52 -3.86 -9.41
CA PHE A 60 1.50 -3.98 -8.33
C PHE A 60 2.87 -4.39 -8.87
N ARG A 61 2.96 -5.30 -9.85
CA ARG A 61 4.23 -5.65 -10.50
C ARG A 61 4.86 -4.45 -11.20
N ALA A 62 4.06 -3.60 -11.85
CA ALA A 62 4.54 -2.37 -12.47
C ALA A 62 5.08 -1.37 -11.44
N ALA A 63 4.62 -1.44 -10.18
CA ALA A 63 5.12 -0.60 -9.09
C ALA A 63 6.47 -1.06 -8.51
N VAL A 64 6.78 -2.37 -8.58
CA VAL A 64 7.98 -2.98 -7.96
C VAL A 64 9.30 -2.24 -8.28
N PRO A 65 9.59 -1.83 -9.52
CA PRO A 65 10.83 -1.10 -9.82
C PRO A 65 10.97 0.22 -9.05
N TYR A 66 9.87 0.93 -8.81
CA TYR A 66 9.87 2.18 -8.05
C TYR A 66 10.22 1.93 -6.59
N PHE A 67 9.64 0.91 -5.98
CA PHE A 67 9.94 0.49 -4.61
C PHE A 67 11.35 -0.10 -4.46
N LYS A 68 11.83 -0.81 -5.48
CA LYS A 68 13.22 -1.31 -5.51
C LYS A 68 14.23 -0.18 -5.60
N ALA A 69 13.93 0.90 -6.34
CA ALA A 69 14.82 2.05 -6.48
C ALA A 69 15.11 2.73 -5.12
N VAL A 70 14.22 2.52 -4.15
CA VAL A 70 14.22 3.19 -2.85
C VAL A 70 14.49 2.22 -1.68
N GLY A 71 14.94 1.00 -2.01
CA GLY A 71 15.47 0.05 -1.02
C GLY A 71 14.47 -0.94 -0.46
N MET A 72 13.24 -1.02 -1.00
CA MET A 72 12.29 -2.07 -0.64
C MET A 72 12.47 -3.30 -1.54
N ASP A 73 12.45 -4.49 -0.95
CA ASP A 73 12.38 -5.75 -1.68
C ASP A 73 10.98 -6.33 -1.58
N MET A 74 10.29 -6.40 -2.72
CA MET A 74 8.87 -6.71 -2.83
C MET A 74 8.65 -7.80 -3.88
N ASP A 75 7.71 -8.70 -3.57
CA ASP A 75 7.22 -9.73 -4.45
C ASP A 75 5.69 -9.62 -4.58
N VAL A 76 5.15 -10.05 -5.72
CA VAL A 76 3.73 -9.88 -6.06
C VAL A 76 3.15 -11.20 -6.54
N VAL A 77 2.23 -11.74 -5.73
CA VAL A 77 1.52 -12.99 -6.03
C VAL A 77 0.10 -12.67 -6.44
N ASP A 78 -0.27 -13.10 -7.65
CA ASP A 78 -1.65 -13.06 -8.11
C ASP A 78 -2.44 -14.16 -7.42
N ILE A 79 -3.52 -13.79 -6.73
CA ILE A 79 -4.44 -14.71 -6.07
C ILE A 79 -5.86 -14.57 -6.60
N SER A 80 -6.02 -13.94 -7.77
CA SER A 80 -7.31 -13.72 -8.42
C SER A 80 -8.02 -15.03 -8.70
N ASN A 81 -9.28 -15.12 -8.28
CA ASN A 81 -10.14 -16.28 -8.51
C ASN A 81 -11.59 -15.93 -8.22
N ARG A 82 -12.52 -16.74 -8.74
CA ARG A 82 -13.97 -16.69 -8.39
C ARG A 82 -14.60 -15.30 -8.58
N GLY A 83 -14.22 -14.57 -9.63
CA GLY A 83 -14.78 -13.25 -9.92
C GLY A 83 -14.14 -12.11 -9.12
N MET A 84 -13.00 -12.35 -8.47
CA MET A 84 -12.25 -11.38 -7.68
C MET A 84 -10.84 -11.19 -8.24
N ASP A 85 -10.51 -9.93 -8.55
CA ASP A 85 -9.16 -9.49 -8.89
C ASP A 85 -8.45 -9.21 -7.56
N ALA A 86 -7.45 -10.02 -7.23
CA ALA A 86 -6.83 -10.03 -5.91
C ALA A 86 -5.33 -10.31 -5.98
N VAL A 87 -4.58 -9.64 -5.12
CA VAL A 87 -3.12 -9.69 -5.10
C VAL A 87 -2.60 -9.75 -3.66
N LEU A 88 -1.50 -10.48 -3.48
CA LEU A 88 -0.64 -10.36 -2.31
C LEU A 88 0.62 -9.60 -2.69
N GLU A 89 0.91 -8.56 -1.94
CA GLU A 89 2.19 -7.88 -1.91
C GLU A 89 2.98 -8.43 -0.72
N ILE A 90 4.16 -8.99 -0.99
CA ILE A 90 5.05 -9.57 0.02
C ILE A 90 6.31 -8.72 0.10
N GLN A 91 6.46 -7.98 1.20
CA GLN A 91 7.63 -7.15 1.44
C GLN A 91 8.61 -7.88 2.35
N ARG A 92 9.78 -8.24 1.80
CA ARG A 92 10.83 -8.98 2.52
C ARG A 92 11.65 -8.09 3.44
N PHE A 93 11.78 -6.81 3.12
CA PHE A 93 12.53 -5.85 3.93
C PHE A 93 11.70 -4.61 4.21
N CYS A 94 11.54 -4.26 5.49
CA CYS A 94 10.88 -3.02 5.91
C CYS A 94 11.92 -1.96 6.30
N PRO A 95 12.08 -0.89 5.50
CA PRO A 95 13.09 0.14 5.77
C PRO A 95 12.76 1.01 6.99
N TYR A 96 11.53 0.93 7.52
CA TYR A 96 11.04 1.84 8.56
C TYR A 96 11.14 1.28 9.99
N LEU A 97 11.49 0.00 10.14
CA LEU A 97 11.54 -0.66 11.46
C LEU A 97 12.52 0.03 12.41
N GLU A 98 13.69 0.42 11.92
CA GLU A 98 14.72 1.07 12.74
C GLU A 98 14.40 2.56 12.93
N VAL A 99 13.94 3.22 11.86
CA VAL A 99 13.67 4.67 11.82
C VAL A 99 12.59 5.10 12.80
N CYS A 100 11.53 4.30 13.00
CA CYS A 100 10.41 4.73 13.83
C CYS A 100 10.80 4.95 15.31
N THR A 101 11.83 4.24 15.78
CA THR A 101 12.31 4.32 17.17
C THR A 101 12.95 5.68 17.48
N GLU A 102 13.57 6.33 16.49
CA GLU A 102 14.14 7.68 16.61
C GLU A 102 13.07 8.73 16.92
N TYR A 103 11.81 8.45 16.58
CA TYR A 103 10.65 9.30 16.81
C TYR A 103 9.74 8.80 17.94
N GLY A 104 10.23 7.83 18.73
CA GLY A 104 9.55 7.28 19.90
C GLY A 104 8.40 6.32 19.60
N PHE A 105 8.35 5.74 18.40
CA PHE A 105 7.34 4.73 18.05
C PHE A 105 7.93 3.33 18.18
N GLU A 106 7.17 2.42 18.79
CA GLU A 106 7.53 1.00 18.89
C GLU A 106 7.43 0.29 17.54
N THR A 107 6.48 0.71 16.70
CA THR A 107 6.30 0.15 15.35
C THR A 107 6.02 1.26 14.33
N PRO A 108 6.44 1.08 13.07
CA PRO A 108 6.17 2.05 12.00
C PRO A 108 4.75 1.92 11.43
N CYS A 109 4.06 0.81 11.72
CA CYS A 109 2.91 0.35 10.96
C CYS A 109 1.72 1.30 11.02
N HIS A 110 1.45 1.91 12.19
CA HIS A 110 0.33 2.83 12.34
C HIS A 110 0.50 4.05 11.41
N VAL A 111 1.59 4.79 11.56
CA VAL A 111 1.83 6.05 10.82
C VAL A 111 2.11 5.82 9.33
N ILE A 112 2.67 4.68 8.95
CA ILE A 112 3.03 4.41 7.55
C ILE A 112 1.97 3.54 6.88
N CYS A 113 1.92 2.27 7.22
CA CYS A 113 1.17 1.27 6.47
C CYS A 113 -0.33 1.41 6.66
N GLU A 114 -0.80 1.63 7.89
CA GLU A 114 -2.22 1.76 8.19
C GLU A 114 -2.79 3.07 7.63
N MET A 115 -2.03 4.17 7.67
CA MET A 115 -2.41 5.41 6.98
C MET A 115 -2.47 5.22 5.46
N ASP A 116 -1.47 4.56 4.86
CA ASP A 116 -1.47 4.28 3.42
C ASP A 116 -2.69 3.41 3.02
N MET A 117 -3.05 2.41 3.84
CA MET A 117 -4.24 1.58 3.64
C MET A 117 -5.52 2.39 3.71
N GLU A 118 -5.67 3.22 4.75
CA GLU A 118 -6.85 4.05 4.97
C GLU A 118 -7.01 5.10 3.86
N ALA A 119 -5.93 5.78 3.48
CA ALA A 119 -5.93 6.70 2.35
C ALA A 119 -6.30 6.00 1.04
N SER A 120 -5.79 4.78 0.81
CA SER A 120 -6.13 3.98 -0.36
C SER A 120 -7.59 3.55 -0.37
N HIS A 121 -8.15 3.19 0.80
CA HIS A 121 -9.56 2.83 0.93
C HIS A 121 -10.48 4.02 0.63
N ARG A 122 -10.17 5.20 1.18
CA ARG A 122 -10.88 6.45 0.86
C ARG A 122 -10.74 6.83 -0.62
N ALA A 123 -9.60 6.50 -1.22
CA ALA A 123 -9.31 6.80 -2.62
C ALA A 123 -10.07 5.89 -3.60
N PHE A 124 -10.17 4.60 -3.28
CA PHE A 124 -10.74 3.54 -4.13
C PHE A 124 -11.72 2.68 -3.31
N PRO A 125 -12.96 3.15 -3.08
CA PRO A 125 -13.91 2.48 -2.19
C PRO A 125 -14.29 1.05 -2.62
N GLU A 126 -14.14 0.74 -3.91
CA GLU A 126 -14.38 -0.59 -4.48
C GLU A 126 -13.24 -1.59 -4.19
N MET A 127 -12.08 -1.09 -3.77
CA MET A 127 -10.92 -1.89 -3.41
C MET A 127 -10.85 -2.06 -1.89
N LYS A 128 -10.70 -3.31 -1.46
CA LYS A 128 -10.43 -3.66 -0.07
C LYS A 128 -8.96 -4.02 0.07
N GLY A 129 -8.29 -3.36 1.00
CA GLY A 129 -6.93 -3.69 1.41
C GLY A 129 -6.87 -4.20 2.85
N GLU A 130 -5.90 -5.06 3.16
CA GLU A 130 -5.69 -5.63 4.49
C GLU A 130 -4.21 -5.93 4.74
N ILE A 131 -3.72 -5.67 5.95
CA ILE A 131 -2.37 -6.08 6.39
C ILE A 131 -2.48 -7.44 7.08
N LEU A 132 -1.95 -8.51 6.48
CA LEU A 132 -2.08 -9.87 6.98
C LEU A 132 -0.97 -10.28 7.96
N CYS A 133 0.23 -9.72 7.79
CA CYS A 133 1.41 -10.05 8.61
C CYS A 133 2.40 -8.88 8.55
N ARG A 134 3.15 -8.68 9.63
CA ARG A 134 3.98 -7.48 9.85
C ARG A 134 5.30 -7.87 10.50
N GLN A 135 6.42 -7.47 9.90
CA GLN A 135 7.74 -7.69 10.49
C GLN A 135 7.90 -7.04 11.86
N ALA A 136 7.21 -5.91 12.10
CA ALA A 136 7.18 -5.23 13.40
C ALA A 136 6.64 -6.11 14.55
N PHE A 137 5.94 -7.20 14.24
CA PHE A 137 5.43 -8.17 15.20
C PHE A 137 6.14 -9.53 15.11
N GLY A 138 7.38 -9.56 14.62
CA GLY A 138 8.22 -10.76 14.57
C GLY A 138 7.94 -11.69 13.39
N CYS A 139 7.07 -11.31 12.44
CA CYS A 139 6.96 -12.02 11.17
C CYS A 139 8.26 -11.89 10.34
N PRO A 140 8.59 -12.87 9.49
CA PRO A 140 9.73 -12.77 8.57
C PRO A 140 9.51 -11.80 7.40
N VAL A 141 8.24 -11.47 7.09
CA VAL A 141 7.86 -10.58 5.98
C VAL A 141 6.63 -9.74 6.38
N CYS A 142 6.39 -8.63 5.68
CA CYS A 142 5.08 -7.99 5.70
C CYS A 142 4.26 -8.53 4.52
N ILE A 143 2.97 -8.80 4.73
CA ILE A 143 2.06 -9.22 3.66
C ILE A 143 0.86 -8.30 3.65
N PHE A 144 0.60 -7.71 2.49
CA PHE A 144 -0.58 -6.90 2.23
C PHE A 144 -1.44 -7.61 1.19
N LYS A 145 -2.74 -7.65 1.42
CA LYS A 145 -3.72 -8.18 0.48
C LYS A 145 -4.56 -7.05 -0.04
N TYR A 146 -4.71 -6.97 -1.36
CA TYR A 146 -5.66 -6.09 -2.01
C TYR A 146 -6.60 -6.91 -2.88
N GLN A 147 -7.86 -6.53 -2.90
CA GLN A 147 -8.88 -7.19 -3.72
C GLN A 147 -9.95 -6.20 -4.17
N ARG A 148 -10.51 -6.46 -5.34
CA ARG A 148 -11.68 -5.77 -5.90
C ARG A 148 -12.49 -6.75 -6.77
N PRO A 149 -13.76 -6.45 -7.10
CA PRO A 149 -14.46 -7.20 -8.13
C PRO A 149 -13.66 -7.20 -9.44
N GLU A 150 -13.60 -8.34 -10.14
CA GLU A 150 -12.97 -8.40 -11.46
C GLU A 150 -13.59 -7.35 -12.40
N LYS A 151 -12.74 -6.70 -13.20
CA LYS A 151 -13.21 -5.83 -14.27
C LYS A 151 -14.00 -6.70 -15.26
N LYS A 152 -15.30 -6.44 -15.37
CA LYS A 152 -16.07 -6.99 -16.48
C LYS A 152 -15.56 -6.29 -17.73
N ASP A 153 -14.87 -7.02 -18.60
CA ASP A 153 -14.57 -6.50 -19.94
C ASP A 153 -15.88 -6.00 -20.54
N ALA A 154 -15.92 -4.71 -20.86
CA ALA A 154 -17.04 -4.13 -21.58
C ALA A 154 -17.02 -4.67 -23.02
N GLY A 155 -17.54 -5.89 -23.20
CA GLY A 155 -17.89 -6.48 -24.49
C GLY A 155 -16.74 -6.74 -25.45
N THR A 156 -16.09 -7.90 -25.32
CA THR A 156 -15.83 -8.70 -26.53
C THR A 156 -16.87 -9.83 -26.53
N GLY A 157 -18.02 -9.55 -27.14
CA GLY A 157 -18.98 -10.59 -27.49
C GLY A 157 -18.33 -11.56 -28.45
N LYS A 158 -17.76 -12.65 -27.92
CA LYS A 158 -17.53 -13.86 -28.71
C LYS A 158 -18.88 -14.55 -28.86
N PRO A 159 -19.37 -14.79 -30.10
CA PRO A 159 -20.61 -15.53 -30.27
C PRO A 159 -20.43 -16.93 -29.69
N ALA A 160 -21.44 -17.38 -28.96
CA ALA A 160 -21.54 -18.75 -28.49
C ALA A 160 -21.32 -19.70 -29.67
N HIS A 161 -20.41 -20.66 -29.50
CA HIS A 161 -20.31 -21.80 -30.41
C HIS A 161 -21.69 -22.47 -30.47
N PRO A 162 -22.23 -22.75 -31.67
CA PRO A 162 -23.45 -23.54 -31.77
C PRO A 162 -23.14 -24.94 -31.25
N GLU A 163 -23.94 -25.38 -30.28
CA GLU A 163 -23.97 -26.77 -29.85
C GLU A 163 -24.31 -27.66 -31.05
N THR A 164 -23.60 -28.78 -31.11
CA THR A 164 -23.66 -29.84 -32.13
C THR A 164 -25.04 -30.42 -32.35
#